data_AF-A0A6J6JYT2-F1
#
_entry.id   AF-A0A6J6JYT2-F1
#
_cell.length_a   1.000
_cell.length_b   1.000
_cell.length_c   1.000
_cell.angle_alpha   90.00
_cell.angle_beta   90.00
_cell.angle_gamma   90.00
#
_symmetry.space_group_name_H-M   'P 1'
#
loop_
_entity.id
_entity.type
_entity.pdbx_description
1 polymer ?
#
loop_
_entity_poly.entity_id
_entity_poly.type
_entity_poly.pdbx_seq_one_letter_code
_entity_poly.pdbx_strand_id
1 'polypeptide(L)'
;MEAVHRITPLAYWGVPHDTALSREDALELLENAKKVPPVVHPVVRVHPTTGRPALFVNPGFTSHLLGLSAIESDALLSLLYAHTTQPEFVVRHQWQPGDVVLWDNRATMHYACDDYGDAPRRMRRVTIRGAAPFGLDGRKSRVLDDPFLSIR
;
A
#
# COMPACT_ATOMS: atom_id res chain seq x y z
N MET A 1 1.01 -15.14 9.25
CA MET A 1 1.59 -13.81 9.55
C MET A 1 0.67 -12.75 8.97
N GLU A 2 0.40 -11.70 9.72
CA GLU A 2 -0.57 -10.65 9.38
C GLU A 2 0.08 -9.28 9.54
N ALA A 3 -0.39 -8.32 8.75
CA ALA A 3 0.07 -6.94 8.75
C ALA A 3 -1.09 -5.98 9.01
N VAL A 4 -0.83 -4.93 9.75
CA VAL A 4 -1.78 -3.83 9.94
C VAL A 4 -1.61 -2.84 8.80
N HIS A 5 -2.68 -2.61 8.04
CA HIS A 5 -2.75 -1.55 7.04
C HIS A 5 -3.56 -0.37 7.58
N ARG A 6 -3.02 0.82 7.40
CA ARG A 6 -3.64 2.08 7.80
C ARG A 6 -3.37 3.13 6.72
N ILE A 7 -4.37 3.94 6.42
CA ILE A 7 -4.13 5.17 5.66
C ILE A 7 -3.35 6.11 6.57
N THR A 8 -2.15 6.50 6.15
CA THR A 8 -1.36 7.49 6.88
C THR A 8 -1.04 8.61 5.91
N PRO A 9 -1.27 9.89 6.27
CA PRO A 9 -0.99 11.03 5.39
C PRO A 9 0.49 11.13 4.98
N LEU A 10 1.39 10.54 5.78
CA LEU A 10 2.84 10.51 5.55
C LEU A 10 3.32 9.27 4.80
N ALA A 11 2.43 8.32 4.49
CA ALA A 11 2.81 7.07 3.83
C ALA A 11 2.78 7.21 2.30
N TYR A 12 3.34 8.30 1.80
CA TYR A 12 3.90 8.33 0.45
C TYR A 12 5.41 8.05 0.60
N TRP A 13 5.76 6.77 0.59
CA TRP A 13 7.14 6.25 0.48
C TRP A 13 8.17 6.67 1.54
N GLY A 14 7.77 6.88 2.79
CA GLY A 14 8.73 6.90 3.92
C GLY A 14 9.71 8.08 3.92
N VAL A 15 9.47 9.09 3.10
CA VAL A 15 10.17 10.38 3.17
C VAL A 15 9.16 11.39 3.71
N PRO A 16 9.45 12.12 4.81
CA PRO A 16 8.56 13.16 5.35
C PRO A 16 8.28 14.35 4.40
N HIS A 17 8.80 14.31 3.17
CA HIS A 17 8.76 15.39 2.19
C HIS A 17 8.53 14.82 0.79
N ASP A 18 7.33 14.30 0.54
CA ASP A 18 6.77 14.49 -0.80
C ASP A 18 6.41 15.99 -0.86
N THR A 19 7.20 16.76 -1.60
CA THR A 19 7.17 18.23 -1.66
C THR A 19 5.87 18.80 -2.24
N ALA A 20 4.92 17.93 -2.63
CA ALA A 20 3.67 18.33 -3.26
C ALA A 20 2.55 18.75 -2.28
N LEU A 21 2.68 18.52 -0.97
CA LEU A 21 1.62 18.81 0.01
C LEU A 21 1.99 19.96 0.93
N SER A 22 1.09 20.96 1.03
CA SER A 22 1.19 21.98 2.08
C SER A 22 0.95 21.36 3.47
N ARG A 23 1.29 22.11 4.52
CA ARG A 23 1.00 21.68 5.90
C ARG A 23 -0.50 21.51 6.12
N GLU A 24 -1.29 22.40 5.54
CA GLU A 24 -2.75 22.35 5.58
C GLU A 24 -3.27 21.08 4.89
N ASP A 25 -2.77 20.74 3.70
CA ASP A 25 -3.15 19.51 2.99
C ASP A 25 -2.81 18.25 3.81
N ALA A 26 -1.61 18.22 4.40
CA ALA A 26 -1.16 17.11 5.23
C ALA A 26 -2.05 16.92 6.48
N LEU A 27 -2.49 18.02 7.10
CA LEU A 27 -3.41 17.98 8.24
C LEU A 27 -4.80 17.49 7.83
N GLU A 28 -5.33 17.95 6.71
CA GLU A 28 -6.62 17.47 6.20
C GLU A 28 -6.57 15.96 5.91
N LEU A 29 -5.50 15.50 5.26
CA LEU A 29 -5.28 14.07 5.01
C LEU A 29 -5.18 13.28 6.32
N LEU A 30 -4.53 13.83 7.36
CA LEU A 30 -4.47 13.20 8.67
C LEU A 30 -5.85 13.04 9.30
N GLU A 31 -6.66 14.11 9.29
CA GLU A 31 -8.02 14.07 9.85
C GLU A 31 -8.93 13.11 9.08
N ASN A 32 -8.79 13.04 7.76
CA ASN A 32 -9.53 12.09 6.94
C ASN A 32 -9.05 10.65 7.18
N ALA A 33 -7.75 10.43 7.35
CA ALA A 33 -7.18 9.13 7.67
C ALA A 33 -7.71 8.56 8.99
N LYS A 34 -7.91 9.40 10.02
CA LYS A 34 -8.49 9.00 11.32
C LYS A 34 -9.91 8.43 11.21
N LYS A 35 -10.66 8.80 10.17
CA LYS A 35 -12.02 8.31 9.92
C LYS A 35 -12.05 6.89 9.34
N VAL A 36 -10.90 6.39 8.86
CA VAL A 36 -10.79 5.08 8.25
C VAL A 36 -10.09 4.14 9.24
N PRO A 37 -10.81 3.13 9.77
CA PRO A 37 -10.21 2.22 10.73
C PRO A 37 -9.09 1.38 10.08
N PRO A 38 -8.03 1.04 10.82
CA PRO A 38 -7.00 0.13 10.32
C PRO A 38 -7.58 -1.25 10.02
N VAL A 39 -6.94 -1.98 9.14
CA VAL A 39 -7.37 -3.32 8.72
C VAL A 39 -6.20 -4.28 8.83
N VAL A 40 -6.44 -5.44 9.42
CA VAL A 40 -5.50 -6.55 9.44
C VAL A 40 -5.64 -7.34 8.15
N HIS A 41 -4.53 -7.52 7.45
CA HIS A 41 -4.43 -8.30 6.23
C HIS A 41 -3.40 -9.43 6.36
N PRO A 42 -3.57 -10.55 5.66
CA PRO A 42 -2.51 -11.54 5.54
C PRO A 42 -1.36 -10.95 4.72
N VAL A 43 -0.11 -11.14 5.16
CA VAL A 43 1.09 -10.67 4.41
C VAL A 43 1.19 -11.33 3.04
N VAL A 44 0.76 -12.59 2.94
CA VAL A 44 0.61 -13.31 1.69
C VAL A 44 -0.88 -13.57 1.48
N ARG A 45 -1.44 -12.97 0.44
CA ARG A 45 -2.81 -13.20 0.00
C ARG A 45 -2.85 -14.27 -1.09
N VAL A 46 -3.98 -14.95 -1.21
CA VAL A 46 -4.28 -15.83 -2.36
C VAL A 46 -5.10 -15.04 -3.38
N HIS A 47 -4.68 -15.08 -4.63
CA HIS A 47 -5.43 -14.47 -5.71
C HIS A 47 -6.73 -15.26 -5.97
N PRO A 48 -7.92 -14.65 -5.89
CA PRO A 48 -9.20 -15.39 -5.90
C PRO A 48 -9.47 -16.14 -7.21
N THR A 49 -8.96 -15.65 -8.34
CA THR A 49 -9.16 -16.29 -9.65
C THR A 49 -8.06 -17.30 -10.01
N THR A 50 -6.78 -16.95 -9.83
CA THR A 50 -5.64 -17.78 -10.26
C THR A 50 -5.13 -18.74 -9.17
N GLY A 51 -5.55 -18.57 -7.92
CA GLY A 51 -5.04 -19.33 -6.77
C GLY A 51 -3.59 -19.01 -6.40
N ARG A 52 -2.91 -18.11 -7.12
CA ARG A 52 -1.49 -17.79 -6.89
C ARG A 52 -1.31 -16.97 -5.62
N PRO A 53 -0.29 -17.26 -4.80
CA PRO A 53 0.09 -16.38 -3.71
C PRO A 53 0.70 -15.08 -4.24
N ALA A 54 0.43 -13.98 -3.54
CA ALA A 54 1.04 -12.68 -3.79
C ALA A 54 1.35 -11.97 -2.47
N LEU A 55 2.44 -11.19 -2.43
CA LEU A 55 2.72 -10.31 -1.30
C LEU A 55 1.68 -9.20 -1.26
N PHE A 56 1.15 -8.94 -0.06
CA PHE A 56 0.14 -7.93 0.20
C PHE A 56 0.56 -7.02 1.33
N VAL A 57 1.74 -6.44 1.15
CA VAL A 57 2.31 -5.38 1.98
C VAL A 57 2.84 -4.30 1.04
N ASN A 58 2.85 -3.05 1.49
CA ASN A 58 3.47 -1.96 0.76
C ASN A 58 3.88 -0.82 1.69
N PRO A 59 4.94 -0.05 1.35
CA PRO A 59 5.41 1.06 2.18
C PRO A 59 4.37 2.15 2.44
N GLY A 60 3.35 2.27 1.57
CA GLY A 60 2.37 3.34 1.65
C GLY A 60 1.16 3.08 2.54
N PHE A 61 0.93 1.83 2.96
CA PHE A 61 -0.22 1.49 3.80
C PHE A 61 0.14 0.56 4.95
N THR A 62 1.17 -0.27 4.81
CA THR A 62 1.52 -1.24 5.83
C THR A 62 2.27 -0.55 6.98
N SER A 63 1.68 -0.56 8.17
CA SER A 63 2.24 0.06 9.37
C SER A 63 3.26 -0.86 10.06
N HIS A 64 2.87 -2.11 10.34
CA HIS A 64 3.70 -3.09 11.03
C HIS A 64 3.13 -4.50 10.88
N LEU A 65 3.93 -5.49 11.26
CA LEU A 65 3.57 -6.91 11.32
C LEU A 65 3.10 -7.26 12.74
N LEU A 66 1.97 -7.94 12.85
CA LEU A 66 1.43 -8.36 14.15
C LEU A 66 2.30 -9.45 14.79
N GLY A 67 2.51 -9.34 16.09
CA GLY A 67 3.26 -10.31 16.89
C GLY A 67 4.78 -10.21 16.79
N LEU A 68 5.30 -9.18 16.13
CA LEU A 68 6.73 -8.86 16.06
C LEU A 68 7.03 -7.56 16.81
N SER A 69 8.23 -7.43 17.34
CA SER A 69 8.73 -6.13 17.82
C SER A 69 8.86 -5.13 16.66
N ALA A 70 8.93 -3.84 16.98
CA ALA A 70 9.10 -2.79 15.97
C ALA A 70 10.34 -3.01 15.08
N ILE A 71 11.45 -3.48 15.67
CA ILE A 71 12.71 -3.72 14.95
C ILE A 71 12.57 -4.93 14.00
N GLU A 72 11.98 -6.02 14.48
CA GLU A 72 11.76 -7.23 13.66
C GLU A 72 10.79 -6.96 12.52
N SER A 73 9.70 -6.23 12.81
CA SER A 73 8.71 -5.82 11.81
C SER A 73 9.36 -4.97 10.71
N ASP A 74 10.16 -3.96 11.07
CA ASP A 74 10.84 -3.11 10.08
C ASP A 74 11.84 -3.88 9.23
N ALA A 75 12.66 -4.72 9.85
CA ALA A 75 13.67 -5.50 9.13
C ALA A 75 13.01 -6.42 8.11
N LEU A 76 11.93 -7.12 8.49
CA LEU A 76 11.21 -8.02 7.60
C LEU A 76 10.46 -7.27 6.51
N LEU A 77 9.76 -6.17 6.84
CA LEU A 77 9.08 -5.36 5.83
C LEU A 77 10.07 -4.78 4.82
N SER A 78 11.23 -4.29 5.28
CA SER A 78 12.29 -3.77 4.41
C SER A 78 12.78 -4.83 3.42
N LEU A 79 12.98 -6.06 3.88
CA LEU A 79 13.35 -7.19 3.02
C LEU A 79 12.25 -7.49 1.98
N LEU A 80 10.99 -7.53 2.40
CA LEU A 80 9.86 -7.79 1.49
C LEU A 80 9.72 -6.69 0.44
N TYR A 81 9.86 -5.43 0.84
CA TYR A 81 9.82 -4.29 -0.08
C TYR A 81 10.97 -4.36 -1.09
N ALA A 82 12.20 -4.53 -0.61
CA ALA A 82 13.38 -4.67 -1.45
C ALA A 82 13.23 -5.80 -2.48
N HIS A 83 12.61 -6.92 -2.11
CA HIS A 83 12.31 -8.01 -3.04
C HIS A 83 11.27 -7.59 -4.09
N THR A 84 10.15 -7.00 -3.68
CA THR A 84 9.05 -6.65 -4.60
C THR A 84 9.37 -5.51 -5.56
N THR A 85 10.39 -4.70 -5.27
CA THR A 85 10.79 -3.56 -6.10
C THR A 85 12.06 -3.82 -6.91
N GLN A 86 12.52 -5.08 -7.00
CA GLN A 86 13.62 -5.44 -7.90
C GLN A 86 13.25 -5.14 -9.35
N PRO A 87 14.19 -4.67 -10.20
CA PRO A 87 13.92 -4.29 -11.59
C PRO A 87 13.22 -5.39 -12.42
N GLU A 88 13.48 -6.65 -12.12
CA GLU A 88 12.91 -7.83 -12.77
C GLU A 88 11.38 -7.95 -12.57
N PHE A 89 10.83 -7.32 -11.53
CA PHE A 89 9.40 -7.32 -11.23
C PHE A 89 8.71 -6.00 -11.59
N VAL A 90 9.44 -5.04 -12.16
CA VAL A 90 8.95 -3.68 -12.40
C VAL A 90 8.79 -3.42 -13.90
N VAL A 91 7.62 -2.92 -14.26
CA VAL A 91 7.38 -2.31 -15.58
C VAL A 91 7.25 -0.80 -15.39
N ARG A 92 8.08 -0.03 -16.09
CA ARG A 92 7.98 1.44 -16.13
C ARG A 92 7.31 1.85 -17.44
N HIS A 93 6.20 2.58 -17.32
CA HIS A 93 5.45 3.09 -18.46
C HIS A 93 5.61 4.60 -18.59
N GLN A 94 6.02 5.05 -19.78
CA GLN A 94 6.09 6.46 -20.13
C GLN A 94 4.78 6.86 -20.83
N TRP A 95 3.96 7.64 -20.13
CA TRP A 95 2.63 8.03 -20.59
C TRP A 95 2.65 8.89 -21.86
N GLN A 96 1.76 8.60 -22.79
CA GLN A 96 1.40 9.43 -23.94
C GLN A 96 -0.10 9.80 -23.92
N PRO A 97 -0.51 10.90 -24.59
CA PRO A 97 -1.91 11.24 -24.72
C PRO A 97 -2.72 10.10 -25.36
N GLY A 98 -3.76 9.64 -24.67
CA GLY A 98 -4.62 8.54 -25.11
C GLY A 98 -4.29 7.18 -24.51
N ASP A 99 -3.14 7.04 -23.83
CA ASP A 99 -2.76 5.78 -23.18
C ASP A 99 -3.73 5.42 -22.06
N VAL A 100 -4.01 4.12 -21.97
CA VAL A 100 -4.78 3.52 -20.88
C VAL A 100 -4.02 2.32 -20.35
N VAL A 101 -3.71 2.35 -19.06
CA VAL A 101 -3.12 1.20 -18.36
C VAL A 101 -4.18 0.58 -17.46
N LEU A 102 -4.29 -0.74 -17.54
CA LEU A 102 -5.05 -1.57 -16.63
C LEU A 102 -4.07 -2.46 -15.85
N TRP A 103 -4.22 -2.50 -14.53
CA TRP A 103 -3.44 -3.40 -13.69
C TRP A 103 -4.35 -4.16 -12.73
N ASP A 104 -3.90 -5.35 -12.35
CA ASP A 104 -4.56 -6.13 -11.33
C ASP A 104 -4.04 -5.73 -9.93
N ASN A 105 -4.77 -4.83 -9.27
CA ASN A 105 -4.44 -4.33 -7.93
C ASN A 105 -4.39 -5.43 -6.85
N ARG A 106 -4.75 -6.67 -7.21
CA ARG A 106 -4.63 -7.86 -6.35
C ARG A 106 -3.22 -8.41 -6.28
N ALA A 107 -2.38 -8.12 -7.27
CA ALA A 107 -1.04 -8.70 -7.39
C ALA A 107 0.03 -7.66 -7.80
N THR A 108 -0.29 -6.37 -7.69
CA THR A 108 0.61 -5.29 -8.10
C THR A 108 0.67 -4.19 -7.05
N MET A 109 1.87 -3.64 -6.86
CA MET A 109 2.04 -2.28 -6.35
C MET A 109 2.31 -1.33 -7.51
N HIS A 110 2.11 -0.03 -7.31
CA HIS A 110 2.47 0.98 -8.29
C HIS A 110 3.02 2.22 -7.60
N TYR A 111 3.83 2.96 -8.34
CA TYR A 111 4.41 4.22 -7.93
C TYR A 111 4.25 5.22 -9.07
N ALA A 112 3.80 6.43 -8.75
CA ALA A 112 3.83 7.54 -9.68
C ALA A 112 5.16 8.28 -9.48
N CYS A 113 6.05 8.21 -10.46
CA CYS A 113 7.30 8.96 -10.44
C CYS A 113 7.00 10.46 -10.47
N ASP A 114 7.59 11.19 -9.52
CA ASP A 114 7.56 12.65 -9.47
C ASP A 114 8.85 13.22 -10.09
N ASP A 115 9.02 13.00 -11.40
CA ASP A 115 10.22 13.36 -12.17
C ASP A 115 9.93 14.39 -13.28
N TYR A 116 8.80 15.09 -13.18
CA TYR A 116 8.29 16.00 -14.22
C TYR A 116 8.26 17.49 -13.83
N GLY A 117 8.71 17.83 -12.62
CA GLY A 117 8.73 19.22 -12.12
C GLY A 117 7.35 19.88 -12.18
N ASP A 118 7.28 21.11 -12.68
CA ASP A 118 6.02 21.87 -12.78
C ASP A 118 5.15 21.49 -13.99
N ALA A 119 5.53 20.46 -14.76
CA ALA A 119 4.76 20.06 -15.92
C ALA A 119 3.36 19.57 -15.53
N PRO A 120 2.29 20.04 -16.19
CA PRO A 120 0.94 19.66 -15.81
C PRO A 120 0.68 18.18 -16.10
N ARG A 121 0.26 17.44 -15.08
CA ARG A 121 -0.11 16.03 -15.19
C ARG A 121 -1.51 15.79 -14.64
N ARG A 122 -2.41 15.29 -15.49
CA ARG A 122 -3.78 14.93 -15.09
C ARG A 122 -4.18 13.57 -15.62
N MET A 123 -4.60 12.70 -14.70
CA MET A 123 -5.06 11.34 -14.98
C MET A 123 -6.53 11.20 -14.57
N ARG A 124 -7.25 10.28 -15.22
CA ARG A 124 -8.57 9.83 -14.75
C ARG A 124 -8.46 8.37 -14.34
N ARG A 125 -8.92 8.05 -13.13
CA ARG A 125 -8.86 6.68 -12.59
C ARG A 125 -10.27 6.17 -12.31
N VAL A 126 -10.53 4.95 -12.76
CA VAL A 126 -11.70 4.16 -12.38
C VAL A 126 -11.19 2.95 -11.59
N THR A 127 -11.81 2.67 -10.45
CA THR A 127 -11.46 1.53 -9.61
C THR A 127 -12.62 0.55 -9.56
N ILE A 128 -12.34 -0.73 -9.84
CA ILE A 128 -13.32 -1.80 -9.75
C ILE A 128 -13.30 -2.38 -8.34
N ARG A 129 -14.48 -2.60 -7.75
CA ARG A 129 -14.62 -3.20 -6.41
C ARG A 129 -14.05 -4.62 -6.41
N GLY A 130 -13.14 -4.89 -5.49
CA GLY A 130 -12.57 -6.23 -5.24
C GLY A 130 -13.29 -6.99 -4.11
N ALA A 131 -12.95 -8.27 -3.98
CA ALA A 131 -13.36 -9.12 -2.85
C ALA A 131 -12.42 -8.95 -1.65
N ALA A 132 -12.88 -9.36 -0.46
CA ALA A 132 -12.07 -9.37 0.76
C ALA A 132 -10.84 -10.28 0.60
N PRO A 133 -9.61 -9.79 0.85
CA PRO A 133 -8.41 -10.62 0.75
C PRO A 133 -8.40 -11.74 1.80
N PHE A 134 -7.89 -12.90 1.42
CA PHE A 134 -7.70 -14.05 2.31
C PHE A 134 -6.29 -14.66 2.13
N GLY A 135 -5.78 -15.25 3.21
CA GLY A 135 -4.44 -15.84 3.26
C GLY A 135 -4.40 -17.29 2.80
N LEU A 136 -3.19 -17.86 2.80
CA LEU A 136 -2.95 -19.28 2.51
C LEU A 136 -3.66 -20.22 3.49
N ASP A 137 -3.89 -19.76 4.71
CA ASP A 137 -4.62 -20.46 5.79
C ASP A 137 -6.15 -20.22 5.74
N GLY A 138 -6.64 -19.52 4.70
CA GLY A 138 -8.05 -19.18 4.54
C GLY A 138 -8.53 -18.02 5.43
N ARG A 139 -7.68 -17.46 6.30
CA ARG A 139 -8.07 -16.32 7.15
C ARG A 139 -8.36 -15.10 6.28
N LYS A 140 -9.49 -14.46 6.55
CA LYS A 140 -9.92 -13.23 5.86
C LYS A 140 -9.41 -12.00 6.59
N SER A 141 -9.23 -10.95 5.81
CA SER A 141 -8.94 -9.62 6.33
C SER A 141 -10.04 -9.13 7.26
N ARG A 142 -9.68 -8.40 8.31
CA ARG A 142 -10.63 -7.89 9.32
C ARG A 142 -10.31 -6.47 9.73
N VAL A 143 -11.32 -5.68 10.04
CA VAL A 143 -11.13 -4.37 10.67
C VAL A 143 -10.46 -4.58 12.02
N LEU A 144 -9.51 -3.72 12.35
CA LEU A 144 -8.78 -3.78 13.61
C LEU A 144 -9.48 -2.91 14.65
N ASP A 145 -10.25 -3.55 15.51
CA ASP A 145 -11.03 -2.87 16.55
C ASP A 145 -10.25 -2.74 17.87
N ASP A 146 -9.14 -3.48 18.02
CA ASP A 146 -8.28 -3.42 19.21
C ASP A 146 -7.30 -2.24 19.12
N PRO A 147 -7.42 -1.21 20.01
CA PRO A 147 -6.57 -0.04 19.97
C PRO A 147 -5.09 -0.36 20.25
N PHE A 148 -4.79 -1.39 21.04
CA PHE A 148 -3.42 -1.74 21.42
C PHE A 148 -2.65 -2.41 20.28
N LEU A 149 -3.37 -3.12 19.40
CA LEU A 149 -2.79 -3.68 18.18
C LEU A 149 -2.77 -2.65 17.04
N SER A 150 -3.55 -1.58 17.16
CA SER A 150 -3.64 -0.55 16.13
C SER A 150 -2.49 0.46 16.16
N ILE A 151 -1.75 0.50 17.27
CA ILE A 151 -0.63 1.40 17.50
C ILE A 151 0.65 0.57 17.46
N ARG A 152 1.64 1.11 16.78
CA ARG A 152 2.98 0.53 16.69
C ARG A 152 3.82 0.94 17.89
#